data_AF-A0A3B9U5I2-F1
#
_entry.id   AF-A0A3B9U5I2-F1
#
_cell.length_a   1.000
_cell.length_b   1.000
_cell.length_c   1.000
_cell.angle_alpha   90.00
_cell.angle_beta   90.00
_cell.angle_gamma   90.00
#
_symmetry.space_group_name_H-M   'P 1'
#
loop_
_entity.id
_entity.type
_entity.pdbx_description
1 polymer ?
#
loop_
_entity_poly.entity_id
_entity_poly.type
_entity_poly.pdbx_seq_one_letter_code
_entity_poly.pdbx_strand_id
1 'polypeptide(L)'
;MNPLNSPEDLRLLSNIGHWVAGGIFSIIVLFTIAKVQGYLRSKKGQYILPWFLFISSSLALVAFLPFHHGLNNFEAVWNYLILDPQQRQHFIMLCLFVIAGTAELLNRKNFERINLWQFILPAVIMMIGLLFLYHPQHGNHEAIQWTATFHRYLGLNLIFAGVIRIIDLLWQNKPRWFSYIWIIFLSIASIMLITYREPDGATFKVPEIELQNQSNEMQKRHQ
;
A
#
# COMPACT_ATOMS: atom_id res chain seq x y z
N MET A 1 20.51 -3.47 2.62
CA MET A 1 20.80 -2.21 1.89
C MET A 1 20.58 -2.46 0.41
N ASN A 2 19.97 -1.52 -0.32
CA ASN A 2 19.93 -1.57 -1.78
C ASN A 2 21.32 -1.17 -2.32
N PRO A 3 22.09 -2.09 -2.94
CA PRO A 3 23.42 -1.75 -3.44
C PRO A 3 23.37 -0.94 -4.75
N LEU A 4 22.18 -0.70 -5.33
CA LEU A 4 22.04 -0.40 -6.74
C LEU A 4 21.40 0.98 -7.04
N ASN A 5 20.92 1.72 -6.03
CA ASN A 5 20.27 3.03 -6.22
C ASN A 5 20.89 4.11 -5.32
N SER A 6 20.93 5.35 -5.81
CA SER A 6 21.27 6.51 -4.97
C SER A 6 20.16 6.80 -3.95
N PRO A 7 20.44 7.52 -2.85
CA PRO A 7 19.42 7.99 -1.92
C PRO A 7 18.29 8.77 -2.59
N GLU A 8 18.62 9.60 -3.60
CA GLU A 8 17.67 10.39 -4.39
C GLU A 8 16.76 9.49 -5.23
N ASP A 9 17.33 8.48 -5.88
CA ASP A 9 16.56 7.50 -6.66
C ASP A 9 15.59 6.73 -5.75
N LEU A 10 16.05 6.28 -4.58
CA LEU A 10 15.20 5.58 -3.61
C LEU A 10 14.03 6.45 -3.13
N ARG A 11 14.25 7.75 -2.94
CA ARG A 11 13.18 8.69 -2.59
C ARG A 11 12.20 8.88 -3.73
N LEU A 12 12.69 9.05 -4.96
CA LEU A 12 11.85 9.16 -6.14
C LEU A 12 10.99 7.89 -6.31
N LEU A 13 11.59 6.72 -6.16
CA LEU A 13 10.90 5.44 -6.25
C LEU A 13 9.86 5.28 -5.12
N SER A 14 10.20 5.65 -3.89
CA SER A 14 9.24 5.70 -2.78
C SER A 14 8.05 6.60 -3.14
N ASN A 15 8.31 7.83 -3.61
CA ASN A 15 7.28 8.77 -4.01
C ASN A 15 6.37 8.20 -5.11
N ILE A 16 6.95 7.62 -6.17
CA ILE A 16 6.19 6.98 -7.25
C ILE A 16 5.32 5.84 -6.69
N GLY A 17 5.85 5.02 -5.79
CA GLY A 17 5.10 3.95 -5.13
C GLY A 17 3.88 4.48 -4.39
N HIS A 18 4.05 5.55 -3.62
CA HIS A 18 2.94 6.23 -2.93
C HIS A 18 1.92 6.81 -3.92
N TRP A 19 2.37 7.46 -5.01
CA TRP A 19 1.46 8.03 -6.01
C TRP A 19 0.66 6.97 -6.74
N VAL A 20 1.28 5.84 -7.09
CA VAL A 20 0.60 4.70 -7.71
C VAL A 20 -0.45 4.13 -6.76
N ALA A 21 -0.10 3.91 -5.49
CA ALA A 21 -1.04 3.42 -4.49
C ALA A 21 -2.22 4.40 -4.27
N GLY A 22 -1.95 5.70 -4.19
CA GLY A 22 -2.98 6.73 -4.11
C GLY A 22 -3.85 6.81 -5.37
N GLY A 23 -3.25 6.64 -6.56
CA GLY A 23 -3.97 6.55 -7.83
C GLY A 23 -4.94 5.36 -7.87
N ILE A 24 -4.51 4.19 -7.38
CA ILE A 24 -5.36 3.01 -7.24
C ILE A 24 -6.55 3.32 -6.32
N PHE A 25 -6.32 3.87 -5.13
CA PHE A 25 -7.40 4.24 -4.21
C PHE A 25 -8.35 5.30 -4.78
N SER A 26 -7.83 6.31 -5.48
CA SER A 26 -8.64 7.31 -6.18
C SER A 26 -9.60 6.65 -7.17
N ILE A 27 -9.11 5.68 -7.95
CA ILE A 27 -9.94 4.96 -8.92
C ILE A 27 -11.00 4.12 -8.20
N ILE A 28 -10.67 3.42 -7.11
CA ILE A 28 -11.67 2.71 -6.29
C ILE A 28 -12.76 3.66 -5.80
N VAL A 29 -12.37 4.83 -5.28
CA VAL A 29 -13.29 5.87 -4.81
C VAL A 29 -14.23 6.30 -5.94
N LEU A 30 -13.70 6.66 -7.11
CA LEU A 30 -14.50 7.14 -8.24
C LEU A 30 -15.49 6.08 -8.73
N PHE A 31 -15.03 4.82 -8.89
CA PHE A 31 -15.91 3.72 -9.30
C PHE A 31 -16.96 3.41 -8.23
N THR A 32 -16.62 3.54 -6.96
CA THR A 32 -17.57 3.34 -5.86
C THR A 32 -18.64 4.42 -5.86
N ILE A 33 -18.27 5.70 -6.00
CA ILE A 33 -19.22 6.80 -6.14
C ILE A 33 -20.14 6.54 -7.33
N ALA A 34 -19.58 6.21 -8.50
CA ALA A 34 -20.37 5.91 -9.69
C ALA A 34 -21.34 4.74 -9.48
N LYS A 35 -20.92 3.70 -8.75
CA LYS A 35 -21.77 2.57 -8.37
C LYS A 35 -22.89 2.97 -7.41
N VAL A 36 -22.59 3.73 -6.36
CA VAL A 36 -23.57 4.21 -5.36
C VAL A 36 -24.62 5.12 -6.00
N GLN A 37 -24.23 5.94 -6.98
CA GLN A 37 -25.16 6.77 -7.77
C GLN A 37 -25.94 5.98 -8.82
N GLY A 38 -25.56 4.72 -9.10
CA GLY A 38 -26.26 3.85 -10.04
C GLY A 38 -25.81 3.97 -11.50
N TYR A 39 -24.69 4.64 -11.79
CA TYR A 39 -24.13 4.74 -13.14
C TYR A 39 -23.54 3.41 -13.65
N LEU A 40 -23.20 2.48 -12.76
CA LEU A 40 -22.55 1.19 -13.08
C LEU A 40 -23.49 -0.02 -12.91
N ARG A 41 -24.77 0.12 -13.29
CA ARG A 41 -25.77 -0.96 -13.15
C ARG A 41 -25.62 -2.08 -14.19
N SER A 42 -25.03 -1.80 -15.35
CA SER A 42 -24.89 -2.79 -16.43
C SER A 42 -24.03 -3.98 -16.00
N LYS A 43 -24.32 -5.19 -16.52
CA LYS A 43 -23.55 -6.40 -16.21
C LYS A 43 -22.05 -6.19 -16.45
N LYS A 44 -21.68 -5.50 -17.55
CA LYS A 44 -20.28 -5.18 -17.88
C LYS A 44 -19.67 -4.16 -16.89
N GLY A 45 -20.42 -3.12 -16.52
CA GLY A 45 -19.94 -2.07 -15.61
C GLY A 45 -19.53 -2.58 -14.23
N GLN A 46 -20.17 -3.65 -13.76
CA GLN A 46 -19.87 -4.27 -12.47
C GLN A 46 -18.49 -4.99 -12.42
N TYR A 47 -17.89 -5.29 -13.57
CA TYR A 47 -16.58 -5.95 -13.67
C TYR A 47 -15.42 -4.96 -13.84
N ILE A 48 -15.67 -3.68 -14.11
CA ILE A 48 -14.60 -2.72 -14.39
C ILE A 48 -13.66 -2.56 -13.19
N LEU A 49 -14.22 -2.28 -12.00
CA LEU A 49 -13.43 -2.11 -10.79
C LEU A 49 -12.66 -3.40 -10.39
N PRO A 50 -13.28 -4.60 -10.36
CA PRO A 50 -12.56 -5.84 -10.09
C PRO A 50 -11.39 -6.09 -11.06
N TRP A 51 -11.61 -5.90 -12.37
CA TRP A 51 -10.53 -6.06 -13.36
C TRP A 51 -9.45 -5.01 -13.20
N PHE A 52 -9.82 -3.74 -12.97
CA PHE A 52 -8.85 -2.69 -12.69
C PHE A 52 -7.97 -3.05 -11.50
N LEU A 53 -8.56 -3.45 -10.38
CA LEU A 53 -7.81 -3.86 -9.19
C LEU A 53 -6.88 -5.04 -9.48
N PHE A 54 -7.40 -6.08 -10.12
CA PHE A 54 -6.61 -7.26 -10.45
C PHE A 54 -5.44 -6.93 -11.38
N ILE A 55 -5.70 -6.22 -12.48
CA ILE A 55 -4.68 -5.90 -13.49
C ILE A 55 -3.65 -4.93 -12.94
N SER A 56 -4.07 -3.81 -12.35
CA SER A 56 -3.13 -2.80 -11.81
C SER A 56 -2.21 -3.39 -10.75
N SER A 57 -2.75 -4.20 -9.84
CA SER A 57 -1.96 -4.82 -8.77
C SER A 57 -1.04 -5.93 -9.28
N SER A 58 -1.51 -6.73 -10.24
CA SER A 58 -0.68 -7.78 -10.86
C SER A 58 0.45 -7.18 -11.69
N LEU A 59 0.16 -6.12 -12.46
CA LEU A 59 1.17 -5.39 -13.21
C LEU A 59 2.17 -4.71 -12.27
N ALA A 60 1.71 -4.09 -11.18
CA ALA A 60 2.61 -3.51 -10.18
C ALA A 60 3.52 -4.58 -9.55
N LEU A 61 2.96 -5.74 -9.18
CA LEU A 61 3.73 -6.87 -8.63
C LEU A 61 4.78 -7.39 -9.61
N VAL A 62 4.40 -7.57 -10.88
CA VAL A 62 5.31 -8.02 -11.94
C VAL A 62 6.32 -6.94 -12.26
N ALA A 63 5.95 -5.67 -12.27
CA ALA A 63 6.84 -4.56 -12.60
C ALA A 63 7.87 -4.29 -11.49
N PHE A 64 7.52 -4.55 -10.23
CA PHE A 64 8.38 -4.34 -9.07
C PHE A 64 9.70 -5.13 -9.13
N LEU A 65 9.72 -6.27 -9.82
CA LEU A 65 10.89 -7.17 -9.92
C LEU A 65 11.88 -6.83 -11.06
N PRO A 66 11.48 -6.68 -12.34
CA PRO A 66 12.39 -6.45 -13.45
C PRO A 66 12.69 -4.97 -13.71
N PHE A 67 11.81 -4.02 -13.36
CA PHE A 67 12.02 -2.61 -13.74
C PHE A 67 13.10 -1.90 -12.93
N HIS A 68 13.49 -2.41 -11.76
CA HIS A 68 14.52 -1.75 -10.97
C HIS A 68 15.94 -2.00 -11.50
N HIS A 69 16.28 -3.25 -11.83
CA HIS A 69 17.67 -3.60 -12.17
C HIS A 69 17.81 -4.60 -13.33
N GLY A 70 16.72 -4.87 -14.06
CA GLY A 70 16.68 -5.87 -15.13
C GLY A 70 16.73 -7.31 -14.62
N LEU A 71 16.38 -8.26 -15.48
CA LEU A 71 16.33 -9.70 -15.12
C LEU A 71 17.72 -10.28 -14.76
N ASN A 72 18.80 -9.64 -15.22
CA ASN A 72 20.18 -10.07 -14.94
C ASN A 72 20.56 -9.91 -13.46
N ASN A 73 19.84 -9.07 -12.70
CA ASN A 73 20.07 -8.84 -11.28
C ASN A 73 18.97 -9.46 -10.41
N PHE A 74 18.23 -10.45 -10.95
CA PHE A 74 17.06 -11.02 -10.28
C PHE A 74 17.34 -11.49 -8.85
N GLU A 75 18.45 -12.21 -8.63
CA GLU A 75 18.81 -12.70 -7.29
C GLU A 75 19.02 -11.55 -6.30
N ALA A 76 19.75 -10.51 -6.69
CA ALA A 76 19.98 -9.34 -5.84
C ALA A 76 18.68 -8.59 -5.54
N VAL A 77 17.80 -8.42 -6.53
CA VAL A 77 16.48 -7.78 -6.36
C VAL A 77 15.59 -8.62 -5.44
N TRP A 78 15.57 -9.95 -5.64
CA TRP A 78 14.80 -10.87 -4.82
C TRP A 78 15.27 -10.84 -3.36
N ASN A 79 16.58 -10.90 -3.14
CA ASN A 79 17.17 -10.79 -1.81
C ASN A 79 16.85 -9.44 -1.16
N TYR A 80 16.94 -8.33 -1.92
CA TYR A 80 16.55 -7.01 -1.41
C TYR A 80 15.07 -6.99 -1.00
N LEU A 81 14.17 -7.51 -1.84
CA LEU A 81 12.74 -7.56 -1.57
C LEU A 81 12.40 -8.38 -0.33
N ILE A 82 13.02 -9.54 -0.16
CA ILE A 82 12.71 -10.46 0.94
C ILE A 82 13.41 -10.05 2.24
N LEU A 83 14.65 -9.57 2.18
CA LEU A 83 15.44 -9.26 3.38
C LEU A 83 15.14 -7.86 3.92
N ASP A 84 14.90 -6.88 3.05
CA ASP A 84 14.53 -5.53 3.49
C ASP A 84 13.10 -5.50 4.04
N PRO A 85 12.89 -5.16 5.32
CA PRO A 85 11.55 -5.17 5.92
C PRO A 85 10.56 -4.22 5.27
N GLN A 86 11.02 -3.07 4.77
CA GLN A 86 10.17 -2.07 4.13
C GLN A 86 9.68 -2.58 2.78
N GLN A 87 10.57 -3.12 1.95
CA GLN A 87 10.22 -3.69 0.65
C GLN A 87 9.33 -4.93 0.78
N ARG A 88 9.64 -5.79 1.75
CA ARG A 88 8.83 -6.97 2.05
C ARG A 88 7.39 -6.58 2.38
N GLN A 89 7.17 -5.51 3.14
CA GLN A 89 5.82 -5.02 3.41
C GLN A 89 5.10 -4.52 2.16
N HIS A 90 5.75 -3.72 1.30
CA HIS A 90 5.15 -3.28 0.04
C HIS A 90 4.78 -4.47 -0.86
N PHE A 91 5.64 -5.48 -0.94
CA PHE A 91 5.34 -6.71 -1.66
C PHE A 91 4.11 -7.43 -1.10
N ILE A 92 4.00 -7.54 0.23
CA ILE A 92 2.80 -8.09 0.89
C ILE A 92 1.55 -7.27 0.53
N MET A 93 1.62 -5.93 0.55
CA MET A 93 0.50 -5.06 0.19
C MET A 93 0.03 -5.30 -1.26
N LEU A 94 0.97 -5.45 -2.21
CA LEU A 94 0.64 -5.77 -3.60
C LEU A 94 -0.06 -7.13 -3.73
N CYS A 95 0.44 -8.15 -3.04
CA CYS A 95 -0.20 -9.47 -2.98
C CYS A 95 -1.63 -9.39 -2.40
N LEU A 96 -1.84 -8.60 -1.34
CA LEU A 96 -3.16 -8.38 -0.76
C LEU A 96 -4.13 -7.73 -1.76
N PHE A 97 -3.68 -6.78 -2.58
CA PHE A 97 -4.54 -6.21 -3.62
C PHE A 97 -4.88 -7.19 -4.75
N VAL A 98 -3.94 -8.05 -5.16
CA VAL A 98 -4.23 -9.13 -6.13
C VAL A 98 -5.31 -10.07 -5.56
N ILE A 99 -5.23 -10.42 -4.28
CA ILE A 99 -6.25 -11.20 -3.58
C ILE A 99 -7.60 -10.47 -3.58
N ALA A 100 -7.62 -9.17 -3.27
CA ALA A 100 -8.84 -8.36 -3.28
C ALA A 100 -9.49 -8.27 -4.68
N GLY A 101 -8.71 -8.04 -5.73
CA GLY A 101 -9.20 -8.01 -7.11
C GLY A 101 -9.78 -9.37 -7.54
N THR A 102 -9.10 -10.46 -7.19
CA THR A 102 -9.57 -11.83 -7.46
C THR A 102 -10.87 -12.13 -6.71
N ALA A 103 -10.95 -11.77 -5.43
CA ALA A 103 -12.15 -11.94 -4.63
C ALA A 103 -13.34 -11.14 -5.19
N GLU A 104 -13.11 -9.89 -5.59
CA GLU A 104 -14.14 -9.06 -6.23
C GLU A 104 -14.63 -9.67 -7.55
N LEU A 105 -13.78 -10.34 -8.34
CA LEU A 105 -14.17 -11.08 -9.54
C LEU A 105 -15.01 -12.32 -9.19
N LEU A 106 -14.59 -13.11 -8.20
CA LEU A 106 -15.31 -14.32 -7.75
C LEU A 106 -16.67 -13.99 -7.14
N ASN A 107 -16.77 -12.87 -6.42
CA ASN A 107 -18.02 -12.38 -5.85
C ASN A 107 -19.11 -12.17 -6.91
N ARG A 108 -18.74 -11.85 -8.16
CA ARG A 108 -19.70 -11.65 -9.26
C ARG A 108 -20.31 -12.94 -9.79
N LYS A 109 -19.85 -14.12 -9.37
CA LYS A 109 -20.46 -15.39 -9.81
C LYS A 109 -21.70 -15.78 -9.00
N ASN A 110 -21.86 -15.25 -7.77
CA ASN A 110 -22.91 -15.65 -6.83
C ASN A 110 -23.75 -14.44 -6.37
N PHE A 111 -24.65 -13.95 -7.23
CA PHE A 111 -25.38 -12.69 -7.04
C PHE A 111 -26.42 -12.68 -5.91
N GLU A 112 -26.87 -13.84 -5.43
CA GLU A 112 -28.14 -13.91 -4.67
C GLU A 112 -27.99 -13.94 -3.14
N ARG A 113 -26.78 -14.03 -2.59
CA ARG A 113 -26.56 -14.06 -1.13
C ARG A 113 -25.30 -13.29 -0.72
N ILE A 114 -25.30 -12.80 0.53
CA ILE A 114 -24.08 -12.33 1.18
C ILE A 114 -23.05 -13.46 1.09
N ASN A 115 -21.90 -13.14 0.51
CA ASN A 115 -20.83 -14.09 0.27
C ASN A 115 -19.55 -13.57 0.94
N LEU A 116 -18.75 -14.49 1.47
CA LEU A 116 -17.46 -14.20 2.12
C LEU A 116 -16.54 -13.35 1.23
N TRP A 117 -16.61 -13.52 -0.10
CA TRP A 117 -15.82 -12.72 -1.05
C TRP A 117 -16.04 -11.20 -0.92
N GLN A 118 -17.22 -10.75 -0.47
CA GLN A 118 -17.54 -9.32 -0.29
C GLN A 118 -16.73 -8.66 0.83
N PHE A 119 -16.30 -9.44 1.81
CA PHE A 119 -15.56 -8.97 2.97
C PHE A 119 -14.04 -8.91 2.74
N ILE A 120 -13.54 -9.49 1.65
CA ILE A 120 -12.09 -9.56 1.41
C ILE A 120 -11.52 -8.19 1.08
N LEU A 121 -12.15 -7.40 0.20
CA LEU A 121 -11.66 -6.04 -0.10
C LEU A 121 -11.53 -5.17 1.15
N PRO A 122 -12.56 -4.99 2.00
CA PRO A 122 -12.40 -4.20 3.21
C PRO A 122 -11.41 -4.81 4.20
N ALA A 123 -11.33 -6.14 4.33
CA ALA A 123 -10.32 -6.79 5.17
C ALA A 123 -8.89 -6.52 4.67
N VAL A 124 -8.66 -6.54 3.36
CA VAL A 124 -7.39 -6.17 2.73
C VAL A 124 -7.05 -4.71 3.00
N ILE A 125 -8.00 -3.79 2.85
CA ILE A 125 -7.80 -2.38 3.18
C ILE A 125 -7.41 -2.20 4.65
N MET A 126 -8.08 -2.90 5.58
CA MET A 126 -7.72 -2.88 7.01
C MET A 126 -6.31 -3.44 7.25
N MET A 127 -5.97 -4.56 6.61
CA MET A 127 -4.65 -5.19 6.76
C MET A 127 -3.53 -4.28 6.26
N ILE A 128 -3.72 -3.61 5.12
CA ILE A 128 -2.78 -2.60 4.62
C ILE A 128 -2.69 -1.44 5.60
N GLY A 129 -3.82 -1.00 6.17
CA GLY A 129 -3.83 0.01 7.23
C GLY A 129 -3.00 -0.40 8.46
N LEU A 130 -3.11 -1.65 8.90
CA LEU A 130 -2.29 -2.21 9.99
C LEU A 130 -0.81 -2.24 9.62
N LEU A 131 -0.46 -2.62 8.39
CA LEU A 131 0.93 -2.58 7.91
C LEU A 131 1.50 -1.16 7.95
N PHE A 132 0.71 -0.14 7.60
CA PHE A 132 1.12 1.26 7.72
C PHE A 132 1.32 1.74 9.17
N LEU A 133 0.59 1.20 10.16
CA LEU A 133 0.82 1.55 11.57
C LEU A 133 2.21 1.13 12.07
N TYR A 134 2.72 0.03 11.53
CA TYR A 134 3.99 -0.60 11.91
C TYR A 134 5.00 -0.63 10.76
N HIS A 135 4.92 0.35 9.86
CA HIS A 135 5.75 0.36 8.67
C HIS A 135 7.22 0.63 9.02
N PRO A 136 8.16 -0.28 8.69
CA PRO A 136 9.58 -0.06 8.90
C PRO A 136 10.04 1.13 8.08
N GLN A 137 10.81 2.01 8.71
CA GLN A 137 11.38 3.18 8.06
C GLN A 137 12.88 3.23 8.25
N HIS A 138 13.56 3.70 7.22
CA HIS A 138 14.99 3.96 7.22
C HIS A 138 15.21 5.47 7.27
N GLY A 139 16.46 5.87 7.56
CA GLY A 139 16.85 7.28 7.51
C GLY A 139 17.33 7.85 8.84
N ASN A 140 17.46 9.18 8.86
CA ASN A 140 17.77 9.90 10.09
C ASN A 140 16.55 9.97 11.03
N HIS A 141 16.77 10.36 12.28
CA HIS A 141 15.72 10.39 13.30
C HIS A 141 14.51 11.26 12.91
N GLU A 142 14.77 12.45 12.35
CA GLU A 142 13.72 13.41 11.99
C GLU A 142 12.85 12.89 10.83
N ALA A 143 13.48 12.37 9.77
CA ALA A 143 12.81 11.76 8.63
C ALA A 143 11.97 10.55 9.06
N ILE A 144 12.53 9.65 9.88
CA ILE A 144 11.81 8.49 10.41
C ILE A 144 10.60 8.94 11.24
N GLN A 145 10.76 9.91 12.13
CA GLN A 145 9.68 10.38 12.98
C GLN A 145 8.53 10.99 12.16
N TRP A 146 8.86 11.83 11.18
CA TRP A 146 7.88 12.44 10.28
C TRP A 146 7.14 11.37 9.47
N THR A 147 7.89 10.50 8.78
CA THR A 147 7.30 9.48 7.91
C THR A 147 6.47 8.46 8.70
N ALA A 148 6.96 8.00 9.85
CA ALA A 148 6.22 7.07 10.70
C ALA A 148 4.91 7.69 11.22
N THR A 149 4.92 8.98 11.56
CA THR A 149 3.71 9.70 11.98
C THR A 149 2.71 9.78 10.83
N PHE A 150 3.18 10.15 9.64
CA PHE A 150 2.36 10.21 8.44
C PHE A 150 1.72 8.85 8.12
N HIS A 151 2.52 7.78 8.10
CA HIS A 151 2.06 6.42 7.84
C HIS A 151 1.07 5.92 8.89
N ARG A 152 1.22 6.27 10.17
CA ARG A 152 0.22 5.94 11.19
C ARG A 152 -1.13 6.60 10.92
N TYR A 153 -1.16 7.88 10.56
CA TYR A 153 -2.42 8.54 10.20
C TYR A 153 -3.05 7.94 8.94
N LEU A 154 -2.24 7.62 7.94
CA LEU A 154 -2.70 6.91 6.74
C LEU A 154 -3.29 5.53 7.11
N GLY A 155 -2.59 4.77 7.96
CA GLY A 155 -3.01 3.46 8.42
C GLY A 155 -4.35 3.48 9.16
N LEU A 156 -4.53 4.46 10.06
CA LEU A 156 -5.82 4.66 10.75
C LEU A 156 -6.95 4.97 9.78
N ASN A 157 -6.74 5.84 8.78
CA ASN A 157 -7.76 6.14 7.75
C ASN A 157 -8.17 4.88 6.99
N LEU A 158 -7.22 4.03 6.60
CA LEU A 158 -7.51 2.77 5.91
C LEU A 158 -8.25 1.78 6.81
N ILE A 159 -7.87 1.64 8.08
CA ILE A 159 -8.59 0.81 9.04
C ILE A 159 -10.04 1.28 9.18
N PHE A 160 -10.27 2.59 9.36
CA PHE A 160 -11.62 3.12 9.43
C PHE A 160 -12.41 2.90 8.14
N ALA A 161 -11.81 3.12 6.97
CA ALA A 161 -12.46 2.84 5.69
C ALA A 161 -12.91 1.37 5.60
N GLY A 162 -12.04 0.42 5.96
CA GLY A 162 -12.38 -0.99 5.92
C GLY A 162 -13.45 -1.39 6.96
N VAL A 163 -13.36 -0.90 8.19
CA VAL A 163 -14.38 -1.16 9.24
C VAL A 163 -15.74 -0.63 8.83
N ILE A 164 -15.82 0.63 8.37
CA ILE A 164 -17.10 1.23 7.92
C ILE A 164 -17.65 0.47 6.72
N ARG A 165 -16.79 0.01 5.80
CA ARG A 165 -17.22 -0.80 4.66
C ARG A 165 -17.77 -2.17 5.07
N ILE A 166 -17.20 -2.81 6.09
CA ILE A 166 -17.79 -4.05 6.66
C ILE A 166 -19.17 -3.76 7.24
N ILE A 167 -19.32 -2.67 8.00
CA ILE A 167 -20.63 -2.27 8.56
C ILE A 167 -21.65 -2.00 7.44
N ASP A 168 -21.25 -1.28 6.38
CA ASP A 168 -22.08 -1.03 5.19
C ASP A 168 -22.56 -2.33 4.54
N LEU A 169 -21.69 -3.35 4.45
CA LEU A 169 -22.03 -4.67 3.90
C LEU A 169 -22.97 -5.49 4.79
N LEU A 170 -22.88 -5.35 6.12
CA LEU A 170 -23.75 -6.04 7.06
C LEU A 170 -25.12 -5.35 7.19
N TRP A 171 -25.19 -4.04 6.93
CA TRP A 171 -26.38 -3.22 7.14
C TRP A 171 -27.12 -2.84 5.85
N GLN A 172 -27.26 -3.80 4.92
CA GLN A 172 -27.74 -3.61 3.54
C GLN A 172 -29.12 -2.93 3.39
N ASN A 173 -29.95 -2.94 4.43
CA ASN A 173 -31.31 -2.37 4.44
C ASN A 173 -31.39 -0.91 4.97
N LYS A 174 -30.27 -0.23 5.20
CA LYS A 174 -30.22 1.10 5.84
C LYS A 174 -29.63 2.18 4.91
N PRO A 175 -29.75 3.49 5.26
CA PRO A 175 -29.43 4.55 4.33
C PRO A 175 -27.97 4.48 3.85
N ARG A 176 -27.70 5.00 2.64
CA ARG A 176 -26.40 4.94 1.96
C ARG A 176 -25.26 5.73 2.64
N TRP A 177 -25.48 6.22 3.87
CA TRP A 177 -24.53 7.06 4.60
C TRP A 177 -23.24 6.30 4.94
N PHE A 178 -23.32 5.02 5.32
CA PHE A 178 -22.13 4.21 5.53
C PHE A 178 -21.29 4.09 4.25
N SER A 179 -21.94 3.89 3.09
CA SER A 179 -21.28 3.91 1.79
C SER A 179 -20.50 5.22 1.56
N TYR A 180 -21.06 6.37 1.92
CA TYR A 180 -20.35 7.65 1.78
C TYR A 180 -19.21 7.83 2.80
N ILE A 181 -19.39 7.38 4.05
CA ILE A 181 -18.36 7.53 5.09
C ILE A 181 -17.09 6.76 4.73
N TRP A 182 -17.19 5.50 4.30
CA TRP A 182 -15.97 4.77 3.93
C TRP A 182 -15.29 5.35 2.68
N ILE A 183 -16.08 5.87 1.73
CA ILE A 183 -15.56 6.61 0.56
C ILE A 183 -14.75 7.82 1.03
N ILE A 184 -15.23 8.58 2.01
CA ILE A 184 -14.52 9.75 2.56
C ILE A 184 -13.17 9.33 3.15
N PHE A 185 -13.15 8.33 4.04
CA PHE A 185 -11.88 7.85 4.63
C PHE A 185 -10.90 7.33 3.58
N LEU A 186 -11.39 6.58 2.58
CA LEU A 186 -10.54 6.10 1.49
C LEU A 186 -10.04 7.26 0.60
N SER A 187 -10.86 8.30 0.41
CA SER A 187 -10.46 9.52 -0.32
C SER A 187 -9.36 10.28 0.41
N ILE A 188 -9.47 10.41 1.74
CA ILE A 188 -8.43 11.03 2.56
C ILE A 188 -7.13 10.24 2.45
N ALA A 189 -7.18 8.91 2.63
CA ALA A 189 -6.00 8.04 2.47
C ALA A 189 -5.36 8.16 1.08
N SER A 190 -6.19 8.24 0.04
CA SER A 190 -5.77 8.45 -1.34
C SER A 190 -5.03 9.79 -1.54
N ILE A 191 -5.61 10.88 -1.04
CA ILE A 191 -5.01 12.22 -1.11
C ILE A 191 -3.69 12.24 -0.35
N MET A 192 -3.65 11.68 0.86
CA MET A 192 -2.42 11.54 1.64
C MET A 192 -1.32 10.89 0.79
N LEU A 193 -1.58 9.71 0.21
CA LEU A 193 -0.61 9.01 -0.64
C LEU A 193 -0.13 9.82 -1.85
N ILE A 194 -1.01 10.51 -2.55
CA ILE A 194 -0.65 11.32 -3.74
C ILE A 194 0.20 12.54 -3.34
N THR A 195 -0.15 13.18 -2.22
CA THR A 195 0.54 14.37 -1.72
C THR A 195 1.82 14.05 -0.96
N TYR A 196 2.01 12.79 -0.55
CA TYR A 196 3.18 12.36 0.19
C TYR A 196 4.46 12.63 -0.59
N ARG A 197 5.47 13.12 0.15
CA ARG A 197 6.82 13.34 -0.34
C ARG A 197 7.78 12.81 0.71
N GLU A 198 8.61 11.86 0.32
CA GLU A 198 9.65 11.30 1.16
C GLU A 198 10.62 12.41 1.61
N PRO A 199 10.79 12.64 2.93
CA PRO A 199 11.59 13.74 3.44
C PRO A 199 13.07 13.52 3.13
N ASP A 200 13.84 14.60 3.17
CA ASP A 200 15.30 14.51 3.05
C ASP A 200 15.84 13.63 4.18
N GLY A 201 16.69 12.67 3.81
CA GLY A 201 17.30 11.76 4.77
C GLY A 201 16.51 10.51 5.14
N ALA A 202 15.37 10.22 4.52
CA ALA A 202 14.66 8.96 4.71
C ALA A 202 15.36 7.73 4.09
N THR A 203 16.43 7.95 3.33
CA THR A 203 17.15 6.89 2.60
C THR A 203 18.63 6.83 2.97
N PHE A 204 19.04 7.43 4.10
CA PHE A 204 20.43 7.43 4.53
C PHE A 204 21.00 6.01 4.64
N LYS A 205 22.13 5.79 3.95
CA LYS A 205 23.12 4.83 4.41
C LYS A 205 23.62 5.34 5.76
N VAL A 206 23.58 4.51 6.81
CA VAL A 206 24.49 4.74 7.93
C VAL A 206 25.89 4.86 7.31
N PRO A 207 26.60 5.98 7.47
CA PRO A 207 27.93 6.11 6.90
C PRO A 207 28.75 4.94 7.41
N GLU A 208 29.37 4.19 6.50
CA GLU A 208 30.27 3.08 6.83
C GLU A 208 31.37 3.53 7.83
N ILE A 209 31.69 4.82 7.80
CA ILE A 209 32.57 5.55 8.71
C ILE A 209 32.06 5.54 10.16
N GLU A 210 30.75 5.62 10.40
CA GLU A 210 30.18 5.66 11.76
C GLU A 210 30.19 4.28 12.42
N LEU A 211 29.94 3.21 11.63
CA LEU A 211 30.10 1.83 12.07
C LEU A 211 31.57 1.46 12.30
N GLN A 212 32.46 1.94 11.43
CA GLN A 212 33.89 1.72 11.58
C GLN A 212 34.47 2.48 12.79
N ASN A 213 33.99 3.70 13.06
CA ASN A 213 34.38 4.47 14.24
C ASN A 213 33.82 3.86 15.54
N GLN A 214 32.58 3.38 15.55
CA GLN A 214 32.02 2.66 16.72
C GLN A 214 32.76 1.34 16.99
N SER A 215 33.15 0.61 15.95
CA SER A 215 33.99 -0.59 16.06
C SER A 215 35.37 -0.26 16.65
N ASN A 216 36.02 0.78 16.15
CA ASN A 216 37.32 1.24 16.64
C ASN A 216 37.27 1.75 18.09
N GLU A 217 36.18 2.41 18.50
CA GLU A 217 35.99 2.85 19.89
C GLU A 217 35.72 1.68 20.85
N MET A 218 34.96 0.66 20.44
CA MET A 218 34.78 -0.56 21.23
C MET A 218 36.10 -1.31 21.42
N GLN A 219 36.92 -1.42 20.37
CA GLN A 219 38.25 -2.05 20.47
C GLN A 219 39.19 -1.30 21.43
N LYS A 220 39.16 0.04 21.44
CA LYS A 220 39.95 0.86 22.36
C LYS A 220 39.52 0.76 23.82
N ARG A 221 38.25 0.47 24.11
CA ARG A 221 37.76 0.28 25.50
C ARG A 221 38.13 -1.07 26.10
N HIS A 222 38.57 -2.01 25.28
CA HIS A 222 38.98 -3.36 25.70
C HIS A 222 40.50 -3.54 25.76
N GLN A 223 41.26 -2.47 25.58
CA GLN A 223 42.71 -2.39 25.82
C GLN A 223 42.97 -1.59 27.09
#